data_AF-A0A6N8R8H5-F1
#
_entry.id   AF-A0A6N8R8H5-F1
#
_cell.length_a   1.000
_cell.length_b   1.000
_cell.length_c   1.000
_cell.angle_alpha   90.00
_cell.angle_beta   90.00
_cell.angle_gamma   90.00
#
_symmetry.space_group_name_H-M   'P 1'
#
loop_
_entity.id
_entity.type
_entity.pdbx_description
1 polymer ?
#
loop_
_entity_poly.entity_id
_entity_poly.type
_entity_poly.pdbx_seq_one_letter_code
_entity_poly.pdbx_strand_id
1 'polypeptide(L)'
;MHVLNILWVVFGIGLMLVLNLKFKINSMVALLVAALSVGMLAGMDLMSLLHTMKAGFGNTLGELAIIVVFGAVIGKLMVDSGAAHQIAHTLLARLGLRYVQLSVIIIGLIFGLAMFYEVAFIMLAPLVIVIAAEAKIPFLKLAIPAVAAATTAHSLFPPQPGPVALV
;
A
#
# COMPACT_ATOMS: atom_id res chain seq x y z
N MET A 1 16.15 16.54 29.63
CA MET A 1 15.21 15.40 29.45
C MET A 1 14.82 15.17 27.99
N HIS A 2 14.57 16.19 27.16
CA HIS A 2 14.19 15.99 25.75
C HIS A 2 15.23 15.29 24.87
N VAL A 3 16.53 15.55 25.09
CA VAL A 3 17.62 14.94 24.30
C VAL A 3 17.68 13.41 24.49
N LEU A 4 17.42 12.92 25.69
CA LEU A 4 17.43 11.49 26.00
C LEU A 4 16.30 10.74 25.26
N ASN A 5 15.12 11.34 25.17
CA ASN A 5 13.99 10.76 24.45
C ASN A 5 14.27 10.69 22.94
N ILE A 6 14.92 11.70 22.37
CA ILE A 6 15.33 11.69 20.96
C ILE A 6 16.32 10.57 20.69
N LEU A 7 17.28 10.33 21.60
CA LEU A 7 18.22 9.22 21.47
C LEU A 7 17.51 7.86 21.47
N TRP A 8 16.49 7.67 22.32
CA TRP A 8 15.70 6.44 22.31
C TRP A 8 14.91 6.25 21.01
N VAL A 9 14.36 7.32 20.45
CA VAL A 9 13.67 7.26 19.15
C VAL A 9 14.65 6.88 18.03
N VAL A 10 15.84 7.49 17.99
CA VAL A 10 16.89 7.14 17.01
C VAL A 10 17.30 5.68 17.15
N PHE A 11 17.46 5.19 18.38
CA PHE A 11 17.72 3.78 18.66
C PHE A 11 16.58 2.89 18.14
N GLY A 12 15.32 3.24 18.38
CA GLY A 12 14.16 2.50 17.89
C GLY A 12 14.12 2.39 16.37
N ILE A 13 14.38 3.50 15.66
CA ILE A 13 14.47 3.52 14.19
C ILE A 13 15.61 2.60 13.73
N GLY A 14 16.79 2.71 14.34
CA GLY A 14 17.93 1.84 14.03
C GLY A 14 17.62 0.37 14.27
N LEU A 15 16.99 0.03 15.39
CA LEU A 15 16.58 -1.33 15.72
C LEU A 15 15.59 -1.88 14.68
N MET A 16 14.57 -1.09 14.32
CA MET A 16 13.60 -1.46 13.28
C MET A 16 14.30 -1.71 11.93
N LEU A 17 15.21 -0.83 11.51
CA LEU A 17 15.96 -0.99 10.26
C LEU A 17 16.82 -2.25 10.27
N VAL A 18 17.50 -2.56 11.39
CA VAL A 18 18.31 -3.78 11.51
C VAL A 18 17.44 -5.03 11.47
N LEU A 19 16.29 -5.04 12.15
CA LEU A 19 15.31 -6.13 12.10
C LEU A 19 14.82 -6.37 10.67
N ASN A 20 14.54 -5.31 9.91
CA ASN A 20 14.05 -5.41 8.54
C ASN A 20 15.17 -5.85 7.55
N LEU A 21 16.34 -5.21 7.61
CA LEU A 21 17.39 -5.41 6.60
C LEU A 21 18.26 -6.65 6.88
N LYS A 22 18.64 -6.88 8.13
CA LYS A 22 19.53 -7.98 8.51
C LYS A 22 18.77 -9.26 8.82
N PHE A 23 17.71 -9.15 9.62
CA PHE A 23 16.92 -10.29 10.07
C PHE A 23 15.72 -10.60 9.16
N LYS A 24 15.43 -9.74 8.18
CA LYS A 24 14.31 -9.90 7.22
C LYS A 24 12.96 -10.11 7.91
N ILE A 25 12.79 -9.50 9.09
CA ILE A 25 11.52 -9.53 9.82
C ILE A 25 10.54 -8.59 9.12
N ASN A 26 9.25 -8.95 9.14
CA ASN A 26 8.19 -8.11 8.60
C ASN A 26 8.17 -6.74 9.31
N SER A 27 8.04 -5.66 8.54
CA SER A 27 8.06 -4.27 9.04
C SER A 27 7.08 -4.02 10.18
N MET A 28 5.90 -4.64 10.16
CA MET A 28 4.88 -4.48 11.19
C MET A 28 5.35 -5.02 12.54
N VAL A 29 5.95 -6.22 12.55
CA VAL A 29 6.51 -6.85 13.75
C VAL A 29 7.73 -6.07 14.25
N ALA A 30 8.62 -5.66 13.34
CA ALA A 30 9.78 -4.86 13.69
C ALA A 30 9.40 -3.53 14.34
N LEU A 31 8.36 -2.87 13.84
CA LEU A 31 7.83 -1.61 14.39
C LEU A 31 7.24 -1.81 15.79
N LEU A 32 6.49 -2.89 16.03
CA LEU A 32 5.96 -3.19 17.38
C LEU A 32 7.08 -3.45 18.38
N VAL A 33 8.11 -4.22 18.00
CA VAL A 33 9.27 -4.51 18.85
C VAL A 33 10.06 -3.23 19.14
N ALA A 34 10.27 -2.38 18.12
CA ALA A 34 10.91 -1.09 18.30
C ALA A 34 10.10 -0.17 19.23
N ALA A 35 8.79 -0.05 19.04
CA ALA A 35 7.90 0.74 19.89
C ALA A 35 7.91 0.26 21.35
N LEU A 36 7.86 -1.06 21.57
CA LEU A 36 7.97 -1.65 22.90
C LEU A 36 9.31 -1.33 23.55
N SER A 37 10.41 -1.50 22.81
CA SER A 37 11.77 -1.22 23.30
C SER A 37 11.94 0.25 23.69
N VAL A 38 11.48 1.16 22.83
CA VAL A 38 11.57 2.62 23.09
C VAL A 38 10.69 3.02 24.28
N GLY A 39 9.46 2.51 24.38
CA GLY A 39 8.56 2.81 25.48
C GLY A 39 9.11 2.35 26.84
N MET A 40 9.71 1.16 26.88
CA MET A 40 10.38 0.65 28.08
C MET A 40 11.60 1.50 28.46
N LEU A 41 12.45 1.86 27.48
CA LEU A 41 13.64 2.70 27.72
C LEU A 41 13.29 4.15 28.12
N ALA A 42 12.13 4.64 27.69
CA ALA A 42 11.59 5.93 28.08
C ALA A 42 10.96 5.93 29.50
N GLY A 43 10.88 4.76 30.15
CA GLY A 43 10.35 4.63 31.52
C GLY A 43 8.82 4.65 31.60
N MET A 44 8.12 4.30 30.51
CA MET A 44 6.67 4.17 30.55
C MET A 44 6.25 2.95 31.39
N ASP A 45 5.15 3.09 32.14
CA ASP A 45 4.49 1.95 32.76
C ASP A 45 4.05 0.93 31.69
N LEU A 46 4.22 -0.36 31.97
CA LEU A 46 4.00 -1.43 31.00
C LEU A 46 2.52 -1.48 30.56
N MET A 47 1.57 -1.24 31.45
CA MET A 47 0.14 -1.26 31.11
C MET A 47 -0.22 -0.06 30.24
N SER A 48 0.29 1.14 30.56
CA SER A 48 0.13 2.32 29.71
C SER A 48 0.76 2.12 28.32
N LEU A 49 1.96 1.54 28.24
CA LEU A 49 2.65 1.27 26.97
C LEU A 49 1.83 0.32 26.07
N LEU A 50 1.35 -0.79 26.61
CA LEU A 50 0.51 -1.73 25.86
C LEU A 50 -0.80 -1.09 25.40
N HIS A 51 -1.40 -0.23 26.23
CA HIS A 51 -2.60 0.51 25.86
C HIS A 51 -2.34 1.49 24.71
N THR A 52 -1.27 2.27 24.78
CA THR A 52 -0.87 3.21 23.71
C THR A 52 -0.54 2.46 22.41
N MET A 53 0.18 1.35 22.48
CA MET A 53 0.48 0.52 21.31
C MET A 53 -0.80 -0.04 20.67
N LYS A 54 -1.72 -0.58 21.49
CA LYS A 54 -3.01 -1.09 21.01
C LYS A 54 -3.87 0.02 20.39
N ALA A 55 -3.92 1.19 21.02
CA ALA A 55 -4.66 2.34 20.51
C ALA A 55 -4.09 2.85 19.18
N GLY A 56 -2.77 3.01 19.07
CA GLY A 56 -2.11 3.43 17.83
C GLY A 56 -2.35 2.44 16.69
N PHE A 57 -2.14 1.15 16.95
CA PHE A 57 -2.41 0.09 15.97
C PHE A 57 -3.89 0.03 15.58
N GLY A 58 -4.80 0.15 16.54
CA GLY A 58 -6.24 0.14 16.33
C GLY A 58 -6.73 1.33 15.52
N ASN A 59 -6.16 2.52 15.73
CA ASN A 59 -6.51 3.71 14.96
C ASN A 59 -6.12 3.53 13.48
N THR A 60 -4.90 3.09 13.21
CA THR A 60 -4.44 2.82 11.84
C THR A 60 -5.28 1.74 11.16
N LEU A 61 -5.61 0.64 11.85
CA LEU A 61 -6.48 -0.38 11.29
C LEU A 61 -7.91 0.13 11.07
N GLY A 62 -8.43 0.95 12.00
CA GLY A 62 -9.78 1.50 11.92
C GLY A 62 -9.97 2.42 10.71
N GLU A 63 -9.00 3.30 10.45
CA GLU A 63 -8.98 4.18 9.27
C GLU A 63 -9.03 3.39 7.96
N LEU A 64 -8.27 2.28 7.88
CA LEU A 64 -8.18 1.47 6.67
C LEU A 64 -9.29 0.41 6.54
N ALA A 65 -9.96 0.03 7.64
CA ALA A 65 -10.88 -1.11 7.66
C ALA A 65 -12.03 -0.97 6.65
N ILE A 66 -12.76 0.15 6.69
CA ILE A 66 -13.89 0.41 5.80
C ILE A 66 -13.42 0.41 4.34
N ILE A 67 -12.31 1.09 4.09
CA ILE A 67 -11.71 1.31 2.78
C ILE A 67 -11.32 -0.04 2.14
N VAL A 68 -10.66 -0.91 2.89
CA VAL A 68 -10.27 -2.26 2.45
C VAL A 68 -11.50 -3.14 2.18
N VAL A 69 -12.51 -3.09 3.06
CA VAL A 69 -13.75 -3.88 2.90
C VAL A 69 -14.49 -3.46 1.63
N PHE A 70 -14.74 -2.17 1.44
CA PHE A 70 -15.42 -1.69 0.24
C PHE A 70 -14.58 -1.92 -1.02
N GLY A 71 -13.25 -1.73 -0.95
CA GLY A 71 -12.36 -2.07 -2.05
C GLY A 71 -12.48 -3.54 -2.48
N ALA A 72 -12.52 -4.46 -1.51
CA ALA A 72 -12.70 -5.89 -1.78
C ALA A 72 -14.07 -6.21 -2.37
N VAL A 73 -15.14 -5.59 -1.85
CA VAL A 73 -16.50 -5.74 -2.39
C VAL A 73 -16.58 -5.25 -3.84
N ILE A 74 -16.09 -4.05 -4.14
CA ILE A 74 -16.10 -3.50 -5.50
C ILE A 74 -15.21 -4.34 -6.43
N GLY A 75 -14.03 -4.76 -5.96
CA GLY A 75 -13.15 -5.63 -6.73
C GLY A 75 -13.81 -6.95 -7.10
N LYS A 76 -14.55 -7.56 -6.17
CA LYS A 76 -15.29 -8.80 -6.41
C LYS A 76 -16.48 -8.58 -7.35
N LEU A 77 -17.27 -7.52 -7.15
CA LEU A 77 -18.37 -7.15 -8.04
C LEU A 77 -17.91 -6.89 -9.47
N MET A 78 -16.73 -6.28 -9.65
CA MET A 78 -16.15 -6.03 -10.96
C MET A 78 -15.79 -7.31 -11.73
N VAL A 79 -15.36 -8.36 -11.00
CA VAL A 79 -15.13 -9.69 -11.59
C VAL A 79 -16.46 -10.38 -11.91
N ASP A 80 -17.39 -10.40 -10.95
CA ASP A 80 -18.64 -11.15 -11.05
C ASP A 80 -19.62 -10.56 -12.07
N SER A 81 -19.62 -9.23 -12.23
CA SER A 81 -20.42 -8.54 -13.26
C SER A 81 -19.84 -8.66 -14.67
N GLY A 82 -18.63 -9.19 -14.83
CA GLY A 82 -17.92 -9.17 -16.10
C GLY A 82 -17.39 -7.79 -16.51
N ALA A 83 -17.52 -6.76 -15.66
CA ALA A 83 -17.02 -5.41 -15.96
C ALA A 83 -15.51 -5.40 -16.25
N ALA A 84 -14.71 -6.17 -15.51
CA ALA A 84 -13.27 -6.32 -15.79
C ALA A 84 -13.01 -6.90 -17.20
N HIS A 85 -13.81 -7.89 -17.62
CA HIS A 85 -13.70 -8.49 -18.96
C HIS A 85 -14.11 -7.50 -20.04
N GLN A 86 -15.18 -6.74 -19.82
CA GLN A 86 -15.60 -5.71 -20.77
C GLN A 86 -14.54 -4.61 -20.93
N ILE A 87 -13.90 -4.18 -19.83
CA ILE A 87 -12.79 -3.21 -19.86
C ILE A 87 -11.62 -3.80 -20.65
N ALA A 88 -11.20 -5.03 -20.34
CA ALA A 88 -10.09 -5.70 -21.00
C ALA A 88 -10.33 -5.87 -22.51
N HIS A 89 -11.50 -6.38 -22.90
CA HIS A 89 -11.90 -6.53 -24.30
C HIS A 89 -11.89 -5.19 -25.03
N THR A 90 -12.50 -4.15 -24.45
CA THR A 90 -12.56 -2.81 -25.08
C THR A 90 -11.16 -2.21 -25.24
N LEU A 91 -10.29 -2.40 -24.24
CA LEU A 91 -8.91 -1.96 -24.26
C LEU A 91 -8.14 -2.64 -25.40
N LEU A 92 -8.23 -3.97 -25.48
CA LEU A 92 -7.58 -4.77 -26.50
C LEU A 92 -8.10 -4.47 -27.90
N ALA A 93 -9.41 -4.31 -28.07
CA ALA A 93 -10.02 -4.02 -29.35
C ALA A 93 -9.64 -2.62 -29.89
N ARG A 94 -9.53 -1.61 -29.01
CA ARG A 94 -9.22 -0.23 -29.43
C ARG A 94 -7.73 0.05 -29.57
N LEU A 95 -6.92 -0.43 -28.63
CA LEU A 95 -5.49 -0.12 -28.58
C LEU A 95 -4.63 -1.24 -29.17
N GLY A 96 -5.12 -2.48 -29.19
CA GLY A 96 -4.36 -3.63 -29.66
C GLY A 96 -3.27 -4.09 -28.68
N LEU A 97 -2.74 -5.30 -28.91
CA LEU A 97 -1.78 -5.97 -28.04
C LEU A 97 -0.49 -5.16 -27.79
N ARG A 98 -0.09 -4.32 -28.75
CA ARG A 98 1.13 -3.51 -28.67
C ARG A 98 1.10 -2.48 -27.53
N TYR A 99 -0.08 -1.96 -27.19
CA TYR A 99 -0.20 -0.87 -26.20
C TYR A 99 -0.82 -1.33 -24.87
N VAL A 100 -1.12 -2.62 -24.69
CA VAL A 100 -1.73 -3.17 -23.46
C VAL A 100 -0.93 -2.82 -22.21
N GLN A 101 0.39 -2.93 -22.28
CA GLN A 101 1.26 -2.59 -21.15
C GLN A 101 1.19 -1.10 -20.81
N LEU A 102 1.15 -0.21 -21.83
CA LEU A 102 0.99 1.23 -21.64
C LEU A 102 -0.38 1.57 -21.04
N SER A 103 -1.43 0.90 -21.51
CA SER A 103 -2.78 1.09 -20.98
C SER A 103 -2.88 0.73 -19.51
N VAL A 104 -2.27 -0.39 -19.11
CA VAL A 104 -2.23 -0.82 -17.71
C VAL A 104 -1.41 0.15 -16.85
N ILE A 105 -0.35 0.76 -17.39
CA ILE A 105 0.39 1.84 -16.71
C ILE A 105 -0.52 3.05 -16.47
N ILE A 106 -1.28 3.48 -17.47
CA ILE A 106 -2.21 4.62 -17.35
C ILE A 106 -3.29 4.32 -16.31
N ILE A 107 -3.87 3.11 -16.37
CA ILE A 107 -4.86 2.66 -15.39
C ILE A 107 -4.24 2.67 -13.98
N GLY A 108 -3.03 2.13 -13.82
CA GLY A 108 -2.29 2.16 -12.55
C GLY A 108 -2.06 3.58 -12.04
N LEU A 109 -1.70 4.52 -12.93
CA LEU A 109 -1.54 5.93 -12.59
C LEU A 109 -2.85 6.55 -12.08
N ILE A 110 -3.95 6.33 -12.78
CA ILE A 110 -5.28 6.85 -12.40
C ILE A 110 -5.69 6.33 -11.02
N PHE A 111 -5.52 5.03 -10.78
CA PHE A 111 -5.84 4.43 -9.48
C PHE A 111 -4.88 4.90 -8.39
N GLY A 112 -3.59 5.09 -8.69
CA GLY A 112 -2.61 5.58 -7.72
C GLY A 112 -2.83 7.05 -7.29
N LEU A 113 -3.45 7.86 -8.15
CA LEU A 113 -3.89 9.22 -7.81
C LEU A 113 -5.10 9.23 -6.86
N ALA A 114 -5.83 8.11 -6.72
CA ALA A 114 -6.88 8.01 -5.73
C ALA A 114 -6.24 8.02 -4.32
N MET A 115 -6.89 8.67 -3.36
CA MET A 115 -6.30 8.94 -2.04
C MET A 115 -5.86 7.70 -1.24
N PHE A 116 -6.29 6.48 -1.60
CA PHE A 116 -5.97 5.26 -0.87
C PHE A 116 -5.28 4.22 -1.76
N TYR A 117 -4.00 3.95 -1.47
CA TYR A 117 -3.18 3.00 -2.21
C TYR A 117 -3.69 1.57 -2.09
N GLU A 118 -4.21 1.21 -0.91
CA GLU A 118 -4.73 -0.12 -0.61
C GLU A 118 -5.93 -0.46 -1.51
N VAL A 119 -6.82 0.51 -1.73
CA VAL A 119 -7.98 0.33 -2.62
C VAL A 119 -7.54 0.18 -4.07
N ALA A 120 -6.62 1.05 -4.51
CA ALA A 120 -6.06 0.99 -5.84
C ALA A 120 -5.51 -0.41 -6.12
N PHE A 121 -4.76 -0.97 -5.19
CA PHE A 121 -4.17 -2.30 -5.33
C PHE A 121 -5.24 -3.42 -5.40
N ILE A 122 -6.23 -3.40 -4.49
CA ILE A 122 -7.32 -4.40 -4.45
C ILE A 122 -8.14 -4.37 -5.75
N MET A 123 -8.35 -3.19 -6.33
CA MET A 123 -9.08 -3.00 -7.58
C MET A 123 -8.25 -3.36 -8.82
N LEU A 124 -6.96 -2.99 -8.83
CA LEU A 124 -6.07 -3.28 -9.96
C LEU A 124 -5.82 -4.78 -10.13
N ALA A 125 -5.73 -5.53 -9.03
CA ALA A 125 -5.44 -6.97 -9.07
C ALA A 125 -6.38 -7.77 -10.00
N PRO A 126 -7.72 -7.77 -9.81
CA PRO A 126 -8.62 -8.48 -10.70
C PRO A 126 -8.58 -7.94 -12.14
N LEU A 127 -8.46 -6.63 -12.32
CA LEU A 127 -8.43 -6.01 -13.63
C LEU A 127 -7.20 -6.45 -14.44
N VAL A 128 -6.01 -6.40 -13.83
CA VAL A 128 -4.75 -6.81 -14.47
C VAL A 128 -4.76 -8.29 -14.80
N ILE A 129 -5.28 -9.13 -13.90
CA ILE A 129 -5.38 -10.58 -14.14
C ILE A 129 -6.28 -10.87 -15.35
N VAL A 130 -7.44 -10.21 -15.44
CA VAL A 130 -8.37 -10.38 -16.57
C VAL A 130 -7.76 -9.88 -17.88
N ILE A 131 -7.16 -8.68 -17.89
CA ILE A 131 -6.48 -8.14 -19.08
C ILE A 131 -5.35 -9.08 -19.54
N ALA A 132 -4.54 -9.61 -18.61
CA ALA A 132 -3.46 -10.53 -18.92
C ALA A 132 -3.97 -11.83 -19.55
N ALA A 133 -5.05 -12.40 -18.99
CA ALA A 133 -5.68 -13.61 -19.50
C ALA A 133 -6.21 -13.41 -20.92
N GLU A 134 -6.88 -12.28 -21.18
CA GLU A 134 -7.47 -11.97 -22.48
C GLU A 134 -6.41 -11.63 -23.54
N ALA A 135 -5.35 -10.91 -23.14
CA ALA A 135 -4.19 -10.61 -23.97
C ALA A 135 -3.25 -11.81 -24.17
N LYS A 136 -3.48 -12.94 -23.48
CA LYS A 136 -2.65 -14.16 -23.50
C LYS A 136 -1.17 -13.89 -23.15
N ILE A 137 -0.92 -13.01 -22.20
CA ILE A 137 0.43 -12.70 -21.71
C ILE A 137 0.54 -12.96 -20.20
N PRO A 138 1.75 -13.25 -19.68
CA PRO A 138 1.94 -13.46 -18.25
C PRO A 138 1.49 -12.25 -17.44
N PHE A 139 0.64 -12.46 -16.42
CA PHE A 139 0.08 -11.37 -15.63
C PHE A 139 1.13 -10.51 -14.94
N LEU A 140 2.28 -11.09 -14.54
CA LEU A 140 3.39 -10.32 -13.95
C LEU A 140 3.91 -9.23 -14.90
N LYS A 141 3.90 -9.46 -16.22
CA LYS A 141 4.34 -8.47 -17.21
C LYS A 141 3.45 -7.22 -17.21
N LEU A 142 2.19 -7.35 -16.75
CA LEU A 142 1.25 -6.25 -16.60
C LEU A 142 1.19 -5.74 -15.14
N ALA A 143 1.25 -6.64 -14.16
CA ALA A 143 1.12 -6.31 -12.75
C ALA A 143 2.28 -5.47 -12.24
N ILE A 144 3.53 -5.82 -12.60
CA ILE A 144 4.71 -5.04 -12.18
C ILE A 144 4.60 -3.58 -12.65
N PRO A 145 4.38 -3.27 -13.93
CA PRO A 145 4.24 -1.88 -14.37
C PRO A 145 2.97 -1.20 -13.84
N ALA A 146 1.85 -1.92 -13.65
CA ALA A 146 0.65 -1.37 -13.03
C ALA A 146 0.92 -0.86 -11.61
N VAL A 147 1.54 -1.72 -10.80
CA VAL A 147 1.86 -1.42 -9.40
C VAL A 147 2.92 -0.33 -9.34
N ALA A 148 3.97 -0.40 -10.16
CA ALA A 148 4.96 0.67 -10.23
C ALA A 148 4.33 2.03 -10.58
N ALA A 149 3.42 2.07 -11.55
CA ALA A 149 2.70 3.30 -11.91
C ALA A 149 1.81 3.81 -10.77
N ALA A 150 1.07 2.91 -10.12
CA ALA A 150 0.21 3.25 -8.98
C ALA A 150 1.03 3.76 -7.78
N THR A 151 2.13 3.09 -7.42
CA THR A 151 3.02 3.51 -6.33
C THR A 151 3.66 4.87 -6.66
N THR A 152 4.09 5.07 -7.90
CA THR A 152 4.71 6.33 -8.34
C THR A 152 3.70 7.47 -8.26
N ALA A 153 2.49 7.28 -8.78
CA ALA A 153 1.42 8.27 -8.68
C ALA A 153 1.07 8.60 -7.22
N HIS A 154 0.91 7.57 -6.38
CA HIS A 154 0.59 7.74 -4.98
C HIS A 154 1.72 8.40 -4.18
N SER A 155 2.98 8.28 -4.61
CA SER A 155 4.12 8.86 -3.88
C SER A 155 4.46 10.29 -4.31
N LEU A 156 4.16 10.66 -5.55
CA LEU A 156 4.66 11.91 -6.16
C LEU A 156 3.62 13.02 -6.26
N PHE A 157 2.33 12.71 -6.27
CA PHE A 157 1.28 13.73 -6.40
C PHE A 157 0.71 14.14 -5.03
N PRO A 158 0.25 15.39 -4.83
CA PRO A 158 -0.61 15.75 -3.70
C PRO A 158 -1.89 14.91 -3.76
N PRO A 159 -2.49 14.45 -2.63
CA PRO A 159 -2.51 15.03 -1.27
C PRO A 159 -1.56 14.41 -0.21
N GLN A 160 -0.58 13.61 -0.61
CA GLN A 160 0.27 12.89 0.34
C GLN A 160 1.23 13.84 1.09
N PRO A 161 1.57 13.55 2.37
CA PRO A 161 2.37 14.46 3.20
C PRO A 161 3.70 14.90 2.58
N GLY A 162 4.35 14.01 1.80
CA GLY A 162 5.61 14.33 1.12
C GLY A 162 5.46 15.40 0.05
N PRO A 163 4.68 15.16 -1.02
CA PRO A 163 4.41 16.15 -2.06
C PRO A 163 3.75 17.44 -1.54
N VAL A 164 2.86 17.35 -0.56
CA VAL A 164 2.18 18.53 0.03
C VAL A 164 3.15 19.38 0.85
N ALA A 165 4.20 18.81 1.44
CA ALA A 165 5.20 19.60 2.17
C ALA A 165 6.09 20.47 1.27
N LEU A 166 6.07 20.25 -0.05
CA LEU A 166 6.86 20.98 -1.04
C LEU A 166 6.09 22.12 -1.75
N VAL A 167 4.77 22.24 -1.49
CA VAL A 167 3.87 23.24 -2.11
C VAL A 167 3.27 24.11 -1.03
#